data_AF-Q2ACH7-F1
#
_entry.id   AF-Q2ACH7-F1
#
_cell.length_a   1.000
_cell.length_b   1.000
_cell.length_c   1.000
_cell.angle_alpha   90.00
_cell.angle_beta   90.00
_cell.angle_gamma   90.00
#
_symmetry.space_group_name_H-M   'P 1'
#
loop_
_entity.id
_entity.type
_entity.pdbx_description
1 polymer ?
#
loop_
_entity_poly.entity_id
_entity_poly.type
_entity_poly.pdbx_seq_one_letter_code
_entity_poly.pdbx_strand_id
1 'polypeptide(L)'
;MVARVWSLMRFLIKGSVAGGAVYLVYDQELLGPSDKSQAALQKAGEVVPPAVYQFSQYVCQQTGLQIPQLPAPPKIYFPIRDSWNAGIMTVMSALSVAPSKAREYSKEGWEYVKARTK
;
A
#
# COMPACT_ATOMS: atom_id res chain seq x y z
N MET A 1 2.59 28.42 -17.43
CA MET A 1 2.14 27.27 -18.23
C MET A 1 3.00 26.02 -17.98
N VAL A 2 4.33 26.13 -18.07
CA VAL A 2 5.31 25.03 -17.85
C VAL A 2 5.10 24.27 -16.54
N ALA A 3 4.89 24.94 -15.40
CA ALA A 3 4.71 24.26 -14.12
C ALA A 3 3.48 23.33 -14.06
N ARG A 4 2.36 23.73 -14.69
CA ARG A 4 1.14 22.90 -14.77
C ARG A 4 1.37 21.67 -15.66
N VAL A 5 2.03 21.87 -16.81
CA VAL A 5 2.39 20.77 -17.72
C VAL A 5 3.35 19.79 -17.03
N TRP A 6 4.35 20.29 -16.30
CA TRP A 6 5.29 19.45 -15.56
C TRP A 6 4.63 18.65 -14.44
N SER A 7 3.72 19.27 -13.68
CA SER A 7 2.93 18.57 -12.66
C SER A 7 2.05 17.48 -13.26
N LEU A 8 1.39 17.78 -14.39
CA LEU A 8 0.56 16.81 -15.09
C LEU A 8 1.40 15.64 -15.64
N MET A 9 2.54 15.93 -16.26
CA MET A 9 3.50 14.91 -16.73
C MET A 9 3.94 13.99 -15.60
N ARG A 10 4.31 14.54 -14.44
CA ARG A 10 4.67 13.74 -13.26
C ARG A 10 3.52 12.89 -12.76
N PHE A 11 2.30 13.42 -12.73
CA PHE A 11 1.12 12.67 -12.34
C PHE A 11 0.86 11.52 -13.31
N LEU A 12 0.93 11.76 -14.62
CA LEU A 12 0.74 10.73 -15.64
C LEU A 12 1.81 9.65 -15.56
N ILE A 13 3.09 10.00 -15.48
CA ILE A 13 4.19 9.01 -15.37
C ILE A 13 4.01 8.16 -14.10
N LYS A 14 3.79 8.79 -12.95
CA LYS A 14 3.61 8.07 -11.68
C LYS A 14 2.34 7.22 -11.68
N GLY A 15 1.24 7.76 -12.19
CA GLY A 15 -0.04 7.09 -12.29
C GLY A 15 0.00 5.90 -13.25
N SER A 16 0.65 6.04 -14.39
CA SER A 16 0.84 4.95 -15.37
C SER A 16 1.73 3.84 -14.81
N VAL A 17 2.86 4.17 -14.16
CA VAL A 17 3.72 3.16 -13.54
C VAL A 17 3.00 2.43 -12.40
N ALA A 18 2.31 3.18 -11.52
CA ALA A 18 1.54 2.58 -10.43
C ALA A 18 0.38 1.72 -10.95
N GLY A 19 -0.38 2.24 -11.92
CA GLY A 19 -1.49 1.52 -12.54
C GLY A 19 -1.04 0.26 -13.26
N GLY A 20 0.06 0.33 -14.02
CA GLY A 20 0.66 -0.83 -14.69
C GLY A 20 1.14 -1.89 -13.70
N ALA A 21 1.78 -1.49 -12.59
CA ALA A 21 2.17 -2.42 -11.54
C ALA A 21 0.96 -3.10 -10.89
N VAL A 22 -0.09 -2.35 -10.56
CA VAL A 22 -1.34 -2.91 -10.00
C VAL A 22 -2.00 -3.86 -11.00
N TYR A 23 -2.04 -3.50 -12.28
CA TYR A 23 -2.59 -4.35 -13.32
C TYR A 23 -1.83 -5.67 -13.46
N LEU A 24 -0.50 -5.65 -13.46
CA LEU A 24 0.30 -6.89 -13.51
C LEU A 24 0.09 -7.78 -12.30
N VAL A 25 -0.09 -7.19 -11.11
CA VAL A 25 -0.39 -7.94 -9.87
C VAL A 25 -1.81 -8.54 -9.94
N TYR A 26 -2.76 -7.82 -10.52
CA TYR A 26 -4.12 -8.32 -10.76
C TYR A 26 -4.13 -9.46 -11.79
N ASP A 27 -3.46 -9.28 -12.93
CA ASP A 27 -3.37 -10.26 -14.01
C ASP A 27 -2.70 -11.58 -13.57
N GLN A 28 -1.68 -11.48 -12.71
CA GLN A 28 -1.04 -12.65 -12.09
C GLN A 28 -1.85 -13.25 -10.93
N GLU A 29 -3.09 -12.80 -10.72
CA GLU A 29 -3.98 -13.22 -9.63
C GLU A 29 -3.38 -13.08 -8.23
N LEU A 30 -2.39 -12.20 -8.05
CA LEU A 30 -1.72 -11.98 -6.77
C LEU A 30 -2.58 -11.16 -5.80
N LEU A 31 -3.67 -10.54 -6.27
CA LEU A 31 -4.70 -9.90 -5.43
C LEU A 31 -5.79 -10.89 -4.96
N GLY A 32 -5.70 -12.16 -5.36
CA GLY A 32 -6.64 -13.20 -5.00
C GLY A 32 -6.33 -13.79 -3.62
N PRO A 33 -6.15 -15.11 -3.51
CA PRO A 33 -5.89 -15.74 -2.23
C PRO A 33 -4.49 -15.39 -1.69
N SER A 34 -4.41 -15.20 -0.36
CA SER A 34 -3.22 -14.66 0.33
C SER A 34 -1.97 -15.54 0.23
N ASP A 35 -2.15 -16.82 -0.05
CA ASP A 35 -1.07 -17.80 -0.23
C ASP A 35 -0.21 -17.49 -1.45
N LYS A 36 -0.83 -17.17 -2.60
CA LYS A 36 -0.11 -16.76 -3.82
C LYS A 36 0.68 -15.48 -3.59
N SER A 37 0.06 -14.47 -2.95
CA SER A 37 0.72 -13.20 -2.64
C SER A 37 1.88 -13.40 -1.66
N GLN A 38 1.71 -14.24 -0.64
CA GLN A 38 2.75 -14.55 0.34
C GLN A 38 3.94 -15.27 -0.32
N ALA A 39 3.68 -16.24 -1.19
CA ALA A 39 4.72 -16.94 -1.94
C ALA A 39 5.48 -15.98 -2.88
N ALA A 40 4.76 -15.08 -3.56
CA ALA A 40 5.37 -14.07 -4.41
C ALA A 40 6.24 -13.08 -3.61
N LEU A 41 5.78 -12.65 -2.44
CA LEU A 41 6.57 -11.78 -1.55
C LEU A 41 7.81 -12.50 -1.00
N GLN A 42 7.70 -13.76 -0.62
CA GLN A 42 8.84 -14.57 -0.21
C GLN A 42 9.84 -14.69 -1.36
N LYS A 43 9.36 -15.00 -2.57
CA LYS A 43 10.21 -15.09 -3.75
C LYS A 43 10.88 -13.76 -4.08
N ALA A 44 10.16 -12.65 -3.99
CA ALA A 44 10.70 -11.31 -4.15
C ALA A 44 11.82 -11.04 -3.13
N GLY A 45 11.61 -11.41 -1.86
CA GLY A 45 12.63 -11.32 -0.82
C GLY A 45 13.91 -12.12 -1.12
N GLU A 46 13.81 -13.23 -1.85
CA GLU A 46 14.96 -14.04 -2.27
C GLU A 46 15.67 -13.46 -3.51
N VAL A 47 14.92 -12.99 -4.51
CA VAL A 47 15.49 -12.61 -5.82
C VAL A 47 15.88 -11.13 -5.92
N VAL A 48 15.19 -10.25 -5.21
CA VAL A 48 15.42 -8.80 -5.30
C VAL A 48 16.78 -8.41 -4.72
N PRO A 49 17.21 -8.86 -3.52
CA PRO A 49 18.50 -8.44 -2.98
C PRO A 49 19.69 -8.83 -3.86
N PRO A 50 19.80 -10.07 -4.40
CA PRO A 50 20.86 -10.41 -5.35
C PRO A 50 20.80 -9.62 -6.65
N ALA A 51 19.59 -9.41 -7.21
CA ALA A 51 19.42 -8.65 -8.45
C ALA A 51 19.83 -7.18 -8.28
N VAL A 52 19.43 -6.55 -7.16
CA VAL A 52 19.83 -5.19 -6.80
C VAL A 52 21.34 -5.10 -6.57
N TYR A 53 21.93 -6.11 -5.94
CA TYR A 53 23.38 -6.18 -5.75
C TYR A 53 24.11 -6.25 -7.10
N GLN A 54 23.73 -7.16 -7.99
CA GLN A 54 24.32 -7.28 -9.33
C GLN A 54 24.15 -5.99 -10.15
N PHE A 55 22.97 -5.39 -10.09
CA PHE A 55 22.72 -4.10 -10.73
C PHE A 55 23.62 -3.01 -10.17
N SER A 56 23.79 -2.95 -8.84
CA SER A 56 24.71 -1.98 -8.22
C SER A 56 26.14 -2.18 -8.70
N GLN A 57 26.63 -3.42 -8.79
CA GLN A 57 27.97 -3.72 -9.31
C GLN A 57 28.13 -3.28 -10.77
N TYR A 58 27.13 -3.56 -11.62
CA TYR A 58 27.12 -3.13 -13.01
C TYR A 58 27.17 -1.61 -13.14
N VAL A 59 26.37 -0.88 -12.36
CA VAL A 59 26.38 0.59 -12.37
C VAL A 59 27.71 1.13 -11.84
N CYS A 60 28.28 0.54 -10.79
CA CYS A 60 29.60 0.90 -10.29
C CYS A 60 30.68 0.73 -11.36
N GLN A 61 30.64 -0.38 -12.11
CA GLN A 61 31.59 -0.66 -13.20
C GLN A 61 31.44 0.34 -14.36
N GLN A 62 30.21 0.69 -14.73
CA GLN A 62 29.93 1.62 -15.84
C GLN A 62 30.26 3.08 -15.50
N THR A 63 30.00 3.51 -14.27
CA THR A 63 30.12 4.93 -13.86
C THR A 63 31.38 5.24 -13.07
N GLY A 64 32.10 4.22 -12.57
CA GLY A 64 33.22 4.39 -11.65
C GLY A 64 32.79 4.85 -10.24
N LEU A 65 31.50 5.05 -9.99
CA LEU A 65 30.98 5.47 -8.70
C LEU A 65 30.80 4.26 -7.79
N GLN A 66 31.34 4.33 -6.57
CA GLN A 66 31.13 3.29 -5.58
C GLN A 66 29.77 3.49 -4.90
N ILE A 67 28.73 2.81 -5.41
CA ILE A 67 27.42 2.77 -4.77
C ILE A 67 27.56 1.94 -3.50
N PRO A 68 27.24 2.49 -2.30
CA PRO A 68 27.21 1.72 -1.07
C PRO A 68 26.30 0.51 -1.25
N GLN A 69 26.72 -0.66 -0.78
CA GLN A 69 25.81 -1.80 -0.72
C GLN A 69 24.56 -1.37 0.07
N LEU A 70 23.39 -1.51 -0.56
CA LEU A 70 22.13 -1.23 0.12
C LEU A 70 22.06 -2.14 1.36
N PRO A 71 21.76 -1.59 2.55
CA PRO A 71 21.60 -2.43 3.74
C PRO A 71 20.57 -3.51 3.43
N ALA A 72 20.84 -4.73 3.90
CA ALA A 72 19.90 -5.84 3.71
C ALA A 72 18.50 -5.38 4.16
N PRO A 73 17.46 -5.63 3.35
CA PRO A 73 16.11 -5.24 3.74
C PRO A 73 15.82 -5.83 5.13
N PRO A 74 15.16 -5.07 6.01
CA PRO A 74 14.82 -5.58 7.33
C PRO A 74 14.06 -6.89 7.13
N LYS A 75 14.50 -7.95 7.82
CA LYS A 75 13.83 -9.24 7.72
C LYS A 75 12.44 -9.07 8.33
N ILE A 76 11.45 -8.96 7.47
CA ILE A 76 10.05 -8.86 7.88
C ILE A 76 9.64 -10.24 8.37
N TYR A 77 9.76 -10.46 9.69
CA TYR A 77 9.35 -11.69 10.35
C TYR A 77 7.90 -11.66 10.86
N PHE A 78 7.11 -10.64 10.53
CA PHE A 78 5.71 -10.68 10.90
C PHE A 78 4.95 -11.58 9.92
N PRO A 79 4.09 -12.50 10.40
CA PRO A 79 3.20 -13.25 9.53
C PRO A 79 2.26 -12.25 8.85
N ILE A 80 2.57 -11.90 7.60
CA ILE A 80 1.89 -10.84 6.83
C ILE A 80 0.39 -11.10 6.82
N ARG A 81 0.00 -12.36 6.60
CA ARG A 81 -1.39 -12.80 6.60
C ARG A 81 -2.10 -12.56 7.93
N ASP A 82 -1.50 -12.98 9.05
CA ASP A 82 -2.15 -12.85 10.36
C ASP A 82 -2.23 -11.39 10.80
N SER A 83 -1.18 -10.61 10.51
CA SER A 83 -1.14 -9.18 10.81
C SER A 83 -2.19 -8.41 10.00
N TRP A 84 -2.32 -8.74 8.70
CA TRP A 84 -3.35 -8.18 7.83
C TRP A 84 -4.76 -8.55 8.32
N ASN A 85 -4.99 -9.82 8.63
CA ASN A 85 -6.28 -10.31 9.12
C ASN A 85 -6.65 -9.64 10.46
N ALA A 86 -5.71 -9.52 11.40
CA ALA A 86 -5.94 -8.83 12.67
C ALA A 86 -6.30 -7.35 12.45
N GLY A 87 -5.63 -6.68 11.50
CA GLY A 87 -5.95 -5.31 11.11
C GLY A 87 -7.36 -5.18 10.56
N ILE A 88 -7.76 -6.04 9.62
CA ILE A 88 -9.11 -6.04 9.05
C ILE A 88 -10.16 -6.31 10.13
N MET A 89 -9.94 -7.30 11.00
CA MET A 89 -10.86 -7.60 12.10
C MET A 89 -11.00 -6.43 13.08
N THR A 90 -9.91 -5.73 13.38
CA THR A 90 -9.93 -4.53 14.23
C THR A 90 -10.77 -3.42 13.58
N VAL A 91 -10.56 -3.15 12.29
CA VAL A 91 -11.32 -2.13 11.54
C VAL A 91 -12.80 -2.52 11.47
N MET A 92 -13.12 -3.77 11.14
CA MET A 92 -14.51 -4.24 11.07
C MET A 92 -15.18 -4.21 12.44
N SER A 93 -14.47 -4.54 13.52
CA SER A 93 -14.97 -4.40 14.89
C SER A 93 -15.27 -2.94 15.22
N ALA A 94 -14.36 -2.01 14.91
CA ALA A 94 -14.60 -0.58 15.12
C ALA A 94 -15.76 -0.05 14.25
N LEU A 95 -15.91 -0.51 13.01
CA LEU A 95 -17.01 -0.12 12.14
C LEU A 95 -18.34 -0.78 12.53
N SER A 96 -18.32 -1.91 13.24
CA SER A 96 -19.54 -2.60 13.69
C SER A 96 -20.38 -1.76 14.66
N VAL A 97 -19.78 -0.77 15.32
CA VAL A 97 -20.52 0.20 16.17
C VAL A 97 -21.08 1.37 15.38
N ALA A 98 -20.75 1.53 14.09
CA ALA A 98 -21.23 2.63 13.28
C ALA A 98 -22.77 2.68 13.17
N PRO A 99 -23.51 1.56 13.01
CA PRO A 99 -24.97 1.60 12.97
C PRO A 99 -25.61 2.10 14.28
N SER A 100 -25.10 1.68 15.44
CA SER A 100 -25.61 2.13 16.74
C SER A 100 -25.28 3.61 16.97
N LYS A 101 -24.06 4.04 16.64
CA LYS A 101 -23.65 5.45 16.71
C LYS A 101 -24.41 6.34 15.73
N ALA A 102 -24.68 5.88 14.52
CA ALA A 102 -25.51 6.62 13.57
C ALA A 102 -26.93 6.86 14.13
N ARG A 103 -27.52 5.86 14.79
CA ARG A 103 -28.83 6.01 15.46
C ARG A 103 -28.78 6.98 16.64
N GLU A 104 -27.75 6.88 17.49
CA GLU A 104 -27.50 7.79 18.62
C GLU A 104 -27.40 9.24 18.13
N TYR A 105 -26.53 9.51 17.18
CA TYR A 105 -26.33 10.85 16.62
C TYR A 105 -27.55 11.37 15.86
N SER A 106 -28.30 10.49 15.17
CA SER A 106 -29.56 10.88 14.53
C SER A 106 -30.60 11.32 15.56
N LYS A 107 -30.69 10.62 16.70
CA LYS A 107 -31.59 10.97 17.79
C LYS A 107 -31.18 12.28 18.45
N GLU A 108 -29.90 12.44 18.78
CA GLU A 108 -29.35 13.66 19.37
C GLU A 108 -29.56 14.87 18.46
N GLY A 109 -29.27 14.72 17.16
CA GLY A 109 -29.52 15.75 16.15
C GLY A 109 -31.00 16.12 16.05
N TRP A 110 -31.89 15.14 16.10
CA TRP A 110 -33.34 15.38 16.09
C TRP A 110 -33.82 16.11 17.35
N GLU A 111 -33.33 15.73 18.53
CA GLU A 111 -33.65 16.39 19.80
C GLU A 111 -33.15 17.84 19.83
N TYR A 112 -31.95 18.07 19.31
CA TYR A 112 -31.37 19.41 19.17
C TYR A 112 -32.21 20.33 18.28
N VAL A 113 -32.69 19.83 17.13
CA VAL A 113 -33.57 20.60 16.23
C VAL A 113 -34.90 20.92 16.94
N LYS A 114 -35.53 19.92 17.57
CA LYS A 114 -36.79 20.13 18.32
C LYS A 114 -36.67 21.18 19.42
N ALA A 115 -35.53 21.28 20.09
CA ALA A 115 -35.30 22.26 21.16
C ALA A 115 -35.20 23.71 20.65
N ARG A 116 -34.97 23.92 19.34
CA ARG A 116 -34.77 25.24 18.71
C ARG A 116 -35.89 25.69 17.79
N THR A 117 -36.82 24.79 17.45
CA THR A 117 -38.03 25.13 16.69
C THR A 117 -39.22 25.44 17.61
N LYS A 118 -39.02 25.45 18.94
CA LYS A 118 -39.96 26.01 19.92
C LYS A 118 -39.52 27.41 20.30
#